data_AF-A0A8H6VV10-F1
#
_entry.id   AF-A0A8H6VV10-F1
#
_cell.length_a   1.000
_cell.length_b   1.000
_cell.length_c   1.000
_cell.angle_alpha   90.00
_cell.angle_beta   90.00
_cell.angle_gamma   90.00
#
_symmetry.space_group_name_H-M   'P 1'
#
loop_
_entity.id
_entity.type
_entity.pdbx_description
1 polymer ?
#
loop_
_entity_poly.entity_id
_entity_poly.type
_entity_poly.pdbx_seq_one_letter_code
_entity_poly.pdbx_strand_id
1 'polypeptide(L)'
;MFWQQRAPRIRLPTTQTQKESGVSLFHRRGARHISVYQPTRSQMALDTRHAESVPHQYSEGQMLQLSLSLSKASSPQKISVRVLQAFRPFTFSQVVVAEPQSGFLPLPPRFVIKFSDPRHIPNRIPLMRELDQERSTSPWSPRFRDFFTTHLREFRTKRWPNHWKCTGATQPVTREERMNKDEDFYDDWLADREGTFCLWSQEMDHWEQTFESHSNEMAVYHALESLQGRSIPRLIGSGTYKPPIYGFDDPLLSSVPFLALEYIPGARLDHIQLAATISPNPSSPPQITPPNAKRAAHAIIDVARAIRNLGVNNPDFAARNIILRDLDPLRPVIIDFGLASTAEGLAMNLQDIRNVLYDIKWNIPSPYRLGVQTPHPYVGYAPLNGPGSDRKIDILNAYFEEIAQGPSHIHIDEETGRQYVWEAPRWRLKEGVRTCDEDVEWGRTEEAIRWERIGYPYRM
;
A
#
# COMPACT_ATOMS: atom_id res chain seq x y z
N MET A 1 -28.61 -12.31 -78.51
CA MET A 1 -28.20 -10.93 -78.84
C MET A 1 -29.30 -10.03 -78.30
N PHE A 2 -29.01 -9.29 -77.22
CA PHE A 2 -29.81 -8.21 -76.63
C PHE A 2 -31.29 -8.44 -76.22
N TRP A 3 -31.59 -7.88 -75.04
CA TRP A 3 -32.89 -7.46 -74.47
C TRP A 3 -33.80 -8.45 -73.70
N GLN A 4 -34.28 -7.90 -72.57
CA GLN A 4 -35.53 -8.13 -71.83
C GLN A 4 -35.65 -9.18 -70.71
N GLN A 5 -36.03 -8.62 -69.54
CA GLN A 5 -37.18 -8.98 -68.69
C GLN A 5 -37.17 -10.23 -67.78
N ARG A 6 -37.43 -9.90 -66.50
CA ARG A 6 -38.49 -10.40 -65.58
C ARG A 6 -37.99 -11.14 -64.33
N ALA A 7 -38.42 -10.59 -63.20
CA ALA A 7 -38.43 -11.21 -61.88
C ALA A 7 -39.28 -12.50 -61.87
N PRO A 8 -39.10 -13.33 -60.84
CA PRO A 8 -40.27 -13.70 -60.05
C PRO A 8 -40.07 -13.64 -58.53
N ARG A 9 -41.19 -13.33 -57.87
CA ARG A 9 -41.49 -13.52 -56.45
C ARG A 9 -41.05 -14.89 -55.94
N ILE A 10 -40.78 -15.03 -54.63
CA ILE A 10 -41.32 -16.12 -53.78
C ILE A 10 -40.95 -15.95 -52.27
N ARG A 11 -42.01 -16.05 -51.44
CA ARG A 11 -42.15 -16.59 -50.06
C ARG A 11 -41.45 -15.95 -48.85
N LEU A 12 -42.29 -15.38 -47.97
CA LEU A 12 -42.26 -15.61 -46.50
C LEU A 12 -42.54 -17.10 -46.22
N PRO A 13 -42.02 -17.75 -45.15
CA PRO A 13 -42.17 -17.39 -43.73
C PRO A 13 -40.85 -17.65 -42.93
N THR A 14 -40.67 -17.60 -41.61
CA THR A 14 -41.51 -17.75 -40.42
C THR A 14 -40.66 -17.25 -39.24
N THR A 15 -41.29 -16.66 -38.24
CA THR A 15 -40.70 -16.30 -36.94
C THR A 15 -40.11 -17.50 -36.22
N GLN A 16 -38.82 -17.42 -35.87
CA GLN A 16 -38.22 -18.18 -34.76
C GLN A 16 -37.43 -17.20 -33.89
N THR A 17 -37.95 -16.98 -32.69
CA THR A 17 -37.30 -16.32 -31.56
C THR A 17 -36.04 -17.09 -31.17
N GLN A 18 -34.87 -16.49 -31.40
CA GLN A 18 -33.64 -16.86 -30.71
C GLN A 18 -33.40 -15.91 -29.53
N LYS A 19 -33.26 -16.52 -28.34
CA LYS A 19 -32.76 -15.90 -27.12
C LYS A 19 -31.37 -15.33 -27.38
N GLU A 20 -31.25 -14.03 -27.26
CA GLU A 20 -29.95 -13.36 -27.09
C GLU A 20 -29.44 -13.68 -25.68
N SER A 21 -28.48 -14.59 -25.58
CA SER A 21 -27.61 -14.71 -24.41
C SER A 21 -26.57 -13.60 -24.49
N GLY A 22 -26.84 -12.47 -23.82
CA GLY A 22 -25.85 -11.43 -23.57
C GLY A 22 -24.72 -11.96 -22.70
N VAL A 23 -23.61 -12.37 -23.31
CA VAL A 23 -22.36 -12.67 -22.62
C VAL A 23 -21.65 -11.35 -22.32
N SER A 24 -21.87 -10.83 -21.12
CA SER A 24 -21.10 -9.72 -20.57
C SER A 24 -19.67 -10.20 -20.24
N LEU A 25 -18.72 -9.90 -21.11
CA LEU A 25 -17.28 -10.11 -20.90
C LEU A 25 -16.74 -9.12 -19.86
N PHE A 26 -16.96 -9.41 -18.58
CA PHE A 26 -16.26 -8.75 -17.48
C PHE A 26 -14.78 -9.16 -17.50
N HIS A 27 -13.94 -8.26 -18.00
CA HIS A 27 -12.48 -8.36 -17.86
C HIS A 27 -12.10 -8.21 -16.38
N ARG A 28 -11.77 -9.34 -15.72
CA ARG A 28 -11.04 -9.33 -14.45
C ARG A 28 -9.62 -8.82 -14.74
N ARG A 29 -9.34 -7.56 -14.38
CA ARG A 29 -7.96 -7.13 -14.12
C ARG A 29 -7.46 -7.91 -12.92
N GLY A 30 -6.69 -8.96 -13.17
CA GLY A 30 -5.95 -9.67 -12.14
C GLY A 30 -4.95 -8.71 -11.50
N ALA A 31 -5.30 -8.14 -10.35
CA ALA A 31 -4.32 -7.59 -9.42
C ALA A 31 -3.38 -8.76 -9.06
N ARG A 32 -2.15 -8.74 -9.58
CA ARG A 32 -1.13 -9.68 -9.13
C ARG A 32 -0.93 -9.38 -7.65
N HIS A 33 -1.30 -10.34 -6.82
CA HIS A 33 -0.96 -10.34 -5.40
C HIS A 33 0.56 -10.42 -5.32
N ILE A 34 1.23 -9.27 -5.21
CA ILE A 34 2.64 -9.23 -4.83
C ILE A 34 2.65 -9.79 -3.41
N SER A 35 3.07 -11.05 -3.27
CA SER A 35 3.34 -11.65 -1.97
C SER A 35 4.46 -10.83 -1.34
N VAL A 36 4.08 -9.87 -0.49
CA VAL A 36 5.03 -9.16 0.35
C VAL A 36 5.53 -10.19 1.35
N TYR A 37 6.69 -10.78 1.06
CA TYR A 37 7.38 -11.66 1.99
C TYR A 37 7.63 -10.87 3.28
N GLN A 38 6.91 -11.22 4.35
CA GLN A 38 7.17 -10.70 5.68
C GLN A 38 8.16 -11.65 6.36
N PRO A 39 9.45 -11.26 6.55
CA PRO A 39 10.39 -12.09 7.28
C PRO A 39 9.91 -12.29 8.72
N THR A 40 10.10 -13.50 9.24
CA THR A 40 9.73 -13.84 10.61
C THR A 40 10.62 -13.10 11.61
N ARG A 41 10.10 -12.84 12.82
CA ARG A 41 10.81 -12.13 13.91
C ARG A 41 12.17 -12.76 14.24
N SER A 42 12.33 -14.06 14.02
CA SER A 42 13.58 -14.82 14.21
C SER A 42 14.64 -14.56 13.12
N GLN A 43 14.25 -14.17 11.91
CA GLN A 43 15.18 -13.79 10.83
C GLN A 43 15.74 -12.37 11.00
N MET A 44 15.06 -11.49 11.75
CA MET A 44 15.56 -10.15 12.03
C MET A 44 16.62 -10.12 13.16
N ALA A 45 16.70 -11.16 13.99
CA ALA A 45 17.57 -11.19 15.18
C ALA A 45 18.98 -11.79 14.94
N LEU A 46 19.26 -12.36 13.76
CA LEU A 46 20.49 -13.11 13.51
C LEU A 46 21.57 -12.36 12.71
N ASP A 47 21.33 -11.12 12.25
CA ASP A 47 22.11 -10.56 11.14
C ASP A 47 22.80 -9.21 11.45
N THR A 48 23.35 -9.07 12.66
CA THR A 48 24.16 -7.90 13.09
C THR A 48 25.67 -8.16 13.13
N ARG A 49 26.15 -9.35 12.73
CA ARG A 49 27.59 -9.64 12.74
C ARG A 49 28.25 -9.31 11.41
N HIS A 50 28.90 -8.14 11.38
CA HIS A 50 30.11 -7.78 10.63
C HIS A 50 30.27 -8.36 9.21
N ALA A 51 29.41 -7.94 8.27
CA ALA A 51 29.88 -7.80 6.90
C ALA A 51 30.70 -6.50 6.85
N GLU A 52 31.98 -6.58 6.47
CA GLU A 52 32.83 -5.42 6.22
C GLU A 52 32.14 -4.51 5.20
N SER A 53 31.55 -3.42 5.70
CA SER A 53 30.68 -2.57 4.88
C SER A 53 31.57 -1.71 3.99
N VAL A 54 31.56 -1.99 2.69
CA VAL A 54 31.99 -1.00 1.68
C VAL A 54 31.32 0.33 2.04
N PRO A 55 32.09 1.43 2.18
CA PRO A 55 31.56 2.72 2.58
C PRO A 55 30.35 3.08 1.73
N HIS A 56 29.18 3.15 2.37
CA HIS A 56 27.93 3.42 1.69
C HIS A 56 27.89 4.91 1.36
N GLN A 57 27.50 5.28 0.14
CA GLN A 57 27.38 6.70 -0.25
C GLN A 57 26.38 7.50 0.60
N TYR A 58 25.60 6.82 1.44
CA TYR A 58 24.61 7.40 2.34
C TYR A 58 24.98 7.15 3.81
N SER A 59 26.22 6.78 4.13
CA SER A 59 26.67 6.58 5.49
C SER A 59 26.56 7.87 6.32
N GLU A 60 26.41 7.70 7.64
CA GLU A 60 26.40 8.82 8.58
C GLU A 60 27.68 9.66 8.47
N GLY A 61 27.53 10.98 8.58
CA GLY A 61 28.61 11.96 8.38
C GLY A 61 28.92 12.29 6.92
N GLN A 62 28.42 11.52 5.94
CA GLN A 62 28.68 11.81 4.52
C GLN A 62 28.01 13.12 4.08
N MET A 63 28.70 13.80 3.15
CA MET A 63 28.25 15.04 2.54
C MET A 63 27.65 14.76 1.17
N LEU A 64 26.38 15.13 0.98
CA LEU A 64 25.68 14.97 -0.30
C LEU A 64 25.47 16.34 -0.97
N GLN A 65 25.67 16.38 -2.28
CA GLN A 65 25.33 17.53 -3.13
C GLN A 65 24.06 17.18 -3.93
N LEU A 66 22.99 17.92 -3.68
CA LEU A 66 21.66 17.62 -4.21
C LEU A 66 21.16 18.78 -5.07
N SER A 67 20.33 18.48 -6.07
CA SER A 67 19.54 19.47 -6.80
C SER A 67 18.09 19.39 -6.33
N LEU A 68 17.67 20.31 -5.44
CA LEU A 68 16.35 20.32 -4.81
C LEU A 68 15.44 21.38 -5.44
N SER A 69 14.26 20.98 -5.89
CA SER A 69 13.15 21.87 -6.25
C SER A 69 12.20 21.96 -5.06
N LEU A 70 12.16 23.11 -4.40
CA LEU A 70 11.16 23.37 -3.37
C LEU A 70 9.76 23.45 -3.99
N SER A 71 8.75 23.01 -3.27
CA SER A 71 7.35 22.96 -3.76
C SER A 71 6.81 24.30 -4.27
N LYS A 72 7.41 25.43 -3.87
CA LYS A 72 7.02 26.80 -4.28
C LYS A 72 8.07 27.53 -5.13
N ALA A 73 9.22 26.91 -5.43
CA ALA A 73 10.29 27.57 -6.17
C ALA A 73 10.19 27.29 -7.67
N SER A 74 10.58 28.27 -8.48
CA SER A 74 10.55 28.18 -9.95
C SER A 74 11.71 27.40 -10.57
N SER A 75 12.80 27.18 -9.82
CA SER A 75 13.99 26.49 -10.32
C SER A 75 14.63 25.58 -9.26
N PRO A 76 15.21 24.43 -9.66
CA PRO A 76 16.01 23.60 -8.77
C PRO A 76 17.20 24.38 -8.20
N GLN A 77 17.51 24.15 -6.92
CA GLN A 77 18.63 24.75 -6.22
C GLN A 77 19.62 23.70 -5.76
N LYS A 78 20.91 24.01 -5.86
CA LYS A 78 21.96 23.13 -5.34
C LYS A 78 22.06 23.30 -3.83
N ILE A 79 21.96 22.21 -3.09
CA ILE A 79 22.13 22.20 -1.64
C ILE A 79 23.18 21.17 -1.23
N SER A 80 23.89 21.49 -0.14
CA SER A 80 24.79 20.56 0.52
C SER A 80 24.19 20.13 1.85
N VAL A 81 24.09 18.83 2.06
CA VAL A 81 23.51 18.25 3.27
C VAL A 81 24.46 17.23 3.87
N ARG A 82 24.49 17.17 5.20
CA ARG A 82 25.18 16.13 5.96
C ARG A 82 24.18 15.05 6.34
N VAL A 83 24.51 13.79 6.06
CA VAL A 83 23.73 12.64 6.54
C VAL A 83 23.94 12.51 8.04
N LEU A 84 22.87 12.66 8.82
CA LEU A 84 22.88 12.45 10.26
C LEU A 84 22.63 10.98 10.62
N GLN A 85 21.73 10.34 9.87
CA GLN A 85 21.33 8.96 10.10
C GLN A 85 20.93 8.31 8.79
N ALA A 86 21.32 7.04 8.59
CA ALA A 86 20.92 6.24 7.44
C ALA A 86 20.09 5.04 7.89
N PHE A 87 18.90 4.88 7.31
CA PHE A 87 18.05 3.73 7.63
C PHE A 87 18.34 2.57 6.69
N ARG A 88 18.07 1.33 7.14
CA ARG A 88 18.04 0.19 6.23
C ARG A 88 16.97 0.44 5.16
N PRO A 89 17.29 0.30 3.87
CA PRO A 89 16.32 0.56 2.80
C PRO A 89 15.08 -0.32 2.93
N PHE A 90 13.92 0.24 2.58
CA PHE A 90 12.60 -0.40 2.67
C PHE A 90 11.68 0.06 1.52
N THR A 91 10.68 -0.76 1.21
CA THR A 91 9.69 -0.58 0.13
C THR A 91 10.35 -0.49 -1.25
N PHE A 92 10.88 0.68 -1.64
CA PHE A 92 11.68 0.89 -2.85
C PHE A 92 12.65 2.08 -2.70
N SER A 93 13.16 2.36 -1.49
CA SER A 93 13.95 3.57 -1.27
C SER A 93 15.01 3.43 -0.18
N GLN A 94 16.08 4.20 -0.35
CA GLN A 94 17.00 4.52 0.72
C GLN A 94 16.51 5.77 1.44
N VAL A 95 16.43 5.72 2.77
CA VAL A 95 16.00 6.86 3.59
C VAL A 95 17.14 7.33 4.47
N VAL A 96 17.31 8.65 4.57
CA VAL A 96 18.26 9.27 5.49
C VAL A 96 17.62 10.44 6.23
N VAL A 97 18.10 10.72 7.45
CA VAL A 97 17.91 12.03 8.09
C VAL A 97 19.10 12.90 7.72
N ALA A 98 18.84 14.11 7.27
CA ALA A 98 19.87 15.04 6.81
C ALA A 98 19.74 16.40 7.50
N GLU A 99 20.88 17.10 7.58
CA GLU A 99 21.00 18.47 8.07
C GLU A 99 21.64 19.35 6.99
N PRO A 100 21.06 20.53 6.69
CA PRO A 100 21.63 21.45 5.73
C PRO A 100 22.90 22.11 6.29
N GLN A 101 23.97 22.23 5.50
CA GLN A 101 25.24 22.77 6.01
C GLN A 101 25.27 24.29 6.24
N SER A 102 24.53 25.10 5.47
CA SER A 102 24.29 26.55 5.70
C SER A 102 23.53 27.19 4.52
N GLY A 103 22.61 28.13 4.81
CA GLY A 103 22.69 29.47 4.21
C GLY A 103 21.47 30.09 3.52
N PHE A 104 20.94 29.49 2.45
CA PHE A 104 20.10 30.28 1.52
C PHE A 104 18.64 29.83 1.41
N LEU A 105 18.32 28.62 1.84
CA LEU A 105 16.97 28.10 1.78
C LEU A 105 16.34 27.99 3.17
N PRO A 106 15.04 28.26 3.30
CA PRO A 106 14.28 28.05 4.54
C PRO A 106 14.02 26.55 4.76
N LEU A 107 15.09 25.75 4.83
CA LEU A 107 15.03 24.34 5.17
C LEU A 107 14.98 24.17 6.69
N PRO A 108 14.23 23.19 7.20
CA PRO A 108 14.28 22.87 8.63
C PRO A 108 15.67 22.36 9.02
N PRO A 109 16.08 22.50 10.31
CA PRO A 109 17.38 22.02 10.79
C PRO A 109 17.60 20.51 10.54
N ARG A 110 16.51 19.74 10.49
CA ARG A 110 16.52 18.31 10.17
C ARG A 110 15.36 17.99 9.27
N PHE A 111 15.61 17.15 8.27
CA PHE A 111 14.58 16.62 7.38
C PHE A 111 14.95 15.22 6.90
N VAL A 112 13.96 14.53 6.36
CA VAL A 112 14.12 13.21 5.78
C VAL A 112 14.34 13.35 4.29
N ILE A 113 15.27 12.58 3.73
CA ILE A 113 15.44 12.41 2.29
C ILE A 113 15.19 10.96 1.94
N LYS A 114 14.23 10.72 1.04
CA LYS A 114 13.89 9.41 0.52
C LYS A 114 14.39 9.33 -0.93
N PHE A 115 15.49 8.63 -1.12
CA PHE A 115 16.08 8.37 -2.44
C PHE A 115 15.43 7.13 -3.05
N SER A 116 14.85 7.29 -4.23
CA SER A 116 14.36 6.18 -5.04
C SER A 116 15.53 5.61 -5.83
N ASP A 117 16.47 5.02 -5.09
CA ASP A 117 17.71 4.47 -5.60
C ASP A 117 17.59 2.96 -5.75
N PRO A 118 17.38 2.43 -6.97
CA PRO A 118 17.17 1.03 -7.16
C PRO A 118 18.38 0.21 -6.77
N ARG A 119 19.56 0.78 -6.50
CA ARG A 119 20.83 0.08 -6.17
C ARG A 119 20.98 -0.32 -4.69
N HIS A 120 20.08 0.16 -3.83
CA HIS A 120 20.11 -0.16 -2.39
C HIS A 120 18.92 -0.97 -1.87
N ILE A 121 17.93 -1.24 -2.72
CA ILE A 121 16.75 -2.01 -2.35
C ILE A 121 17.13 -3.46 -1.96
N PRO A 122 16.70 -3.96 -0.79
CA PRO A 122 16.92 -5.33 -0.38
C PRO A 122 15.94 -6.29 -1.08
N ASN A 123 16.28 -7.58 -1.08
CA ASN A 123 15.56 -8.72 -1.68
C ASN A 123 15.29 -8.66 -3.20
N ARG A 124 16.28 -8.23 -3.99
CA ARG A 124 16.27 -8.25 -5.47
C ARG A 124 16.30 -9.68 -6.03
N ILE A 125 15.20 -10.42 -6.00
CA ILE A 125 15.04 -11.69 -6.72
C ILE A 125 15.68 -12.90 -6.00
N PRO A 126 14.87 -13.92 -5.64
CA PRO A 126 15.36 -15.20 -5.11
C PRO A 126 16.29 -16.00 -6.05
N LEU A 127 16.15 -15.83 -7.38
CA LEU A 127 16.96 -16.53 -8.41
C LEU A 127 18.46 -16.16 -8.39
N MET A 128 18.88 -15.02 -7.83
CA MET A 128 20.31 -14.66 -7.80
C MET A 128 21.16 -15.55 -6.88
N ARG A 129 20.54 -16.49 -6.14
CA ARG A 129 21.25 -17.52 -5.36
C ARG A 129 22.17 -18.39 -6.22
N GLU A 130 21.89 -18.53 -7.52
CA GLU A 130 22.64 -19.38 -8.45
C GLU A 130 23.98 -18.77 -8.92
N LEU A 131 24.25 -17.50 -8.59
CA LEU A 131 25.56 -16.86 -8.83
C LEU A 131 26.54 -17.04 -7.65
N ASP A 132 26.41 -18.11 -6.87
CA ASP A 132 27.17 -18.40 -5.63
C ASP A 132 27.07 -17.29 -4.57
N GLN A 133 25.94 -16.59 -4.51
CA GLN A 133 25.69 -15.59 -3.47
C GLN A 133 24.57 -16.09 -2.55
N GLU A 134 24.94 -16.52 -1.35
CA GLU A 134 24.03 -17.05 -0.30
C GLU A 134 22.93 -16.07 0.15
N ARG A 135 22.95 -14.82 -0.35
CA ARG A 135 21.95 -13.81 -0.03
C ARG A 135 20.92 -13.73 -1.16
N SER A 136 19.65 -13.58 -0.79
CA SER A 136 18.54 -13.22 -1.68
C SER A 136 18.66 -11.80 -2.30
N THR A 137 19.89 -11.28 -2.37
CA THR A 137 20.29 -10.00 -2.96
C THR A 137 21.74 -10.08 -3.41
N SER A 138 22.04 -9.78 -4.67
CA SER A 138 23.37 -9.26 -4.98
C SER A 138 23.45 -7.81 -4.51
N PRO A 139 24.40 -7.44 -3.64
CA PRO A 139 24.70 -6.03 -3.42
C PRO A 139 25.10 -5.41 -4.78
N TRP A 140 24.92 -4.08 -4.92
CA TRP A 140 25.41 -3.33 -6.08
C TRP A 140 26.95 -3.30 -6.10
N SER A 141 27.54 -4.48 -6.32
CA SER A 141 28.96 -4.75 -6.37
C SER A 141 29.53 -4.26 -7.70
N PRO A 142 30.85 -4.05 -7.79
CA PRO A 142 31.51 -3.77 -9.07
C PRO A 142 31.13 -4.79 -10.15
N ARG A 143 31.11 -6.10 -9.83
CA ARG A 143 30.71 -7.16 -10.76
C ARG A 143 29.27 -7.00 -11.26
N PHE A 144 28.32 -6.75 -10.36
CA PHE A 144 26.91 -6.59 -10.75
C PHE A 144 26.70 -5.30 -11.56
N ARG A 145 27.37 -4.21 -11.19
CA ARG A 145 27.37 -2.97 -11.97
C ARG A 145 27.90 -3.21 -13.38
N ASP A 146 29.00 -3.93 -13.53
CA ASP A 146 29.60 -4.20 -14.84
C ASP A 146 28.69 -5.10 -15.68
N PHE A 147 28.05 -6.11 -15.06
CA PHE A 147 26.98 -6.90 -15.68
C PHE A 147 25.81 -6.02 -16.15
N PHE A 148 25.26 -5.19 -15.26
CA PHE A 148 24.09 -4.37 -15.57
C PHE A 148 24.38 -3.34 -16.67
N THR A 149 25.53 -2.67 -16.58
CA THR A 149 25.95 -1.66 -17.58
C THR A 149 26.27 -2.27 -18.94
N THR A 150 26.87 -3.46 -18.99
CA THR A 150 27.10 -4.19 -20.25
C THR A 150 25.77 -4.46 -20.95
N HIS A 151 24.80 -4.99 -20.22
CA HIS A 151 23.49 -5.33 -20.78
C HIS A 151 22.60 -4.12 -21.06
N LEU A 152 22.76 -3.04 -20.29
CA LEU A 152 22.15 -1.77 -20.63
C LEU A 152 22.69 -1.23 -21.97
N ARG A 153 23.97 -1.43 -22.30
CA ARG A 153 24.48 -1.08 -23.64
C ARG A 153 23.82 -1.91 -24.74
N GLU A 154 23.68 -3.22 -24.54
CA GLU A 154 23.00 -4.12 -25.48
C GLU A 154 21.54 -3.73 -25.72
N PHE A 155 20.86 -3.32 -24.65
CA PHE A 155 19.53 -2.73 -24.73
C PHE A 155 19.53 -1.41 -25.53
N ARG A 156 20.47 -0.48 -25.25
CA ARG A 156 20.57 0.81 -25.96
C ARG A 156 20.90 0.64 -27.44
N THR A 157 21.63 -0.41 -27.83
CA THR A 157 21.92 -0.76 -29.22
C THR A 157 20.76 -1.50 -29.90
N LYS A 158 19.60 -1.62 -29.24
CA LYS A 158 18.37 -2.28 -29.73
C LYS A 158 18.53 -3.77 -30.03
N ARG A 159 19.51 -4.46 -29.42
CA ARG A 159 19.57 -5.93 -29.48
C ARG A 159 18.47 -6.57 -28.64
N TRP A 160 18.01 -5.87 -27.60
CA TRP A 160 16.95 -6.34 -26.71
C TRP A 160 15.69 -5.46 -26.83
N PRO A 161 14.50 -6.02 -26.57
CA PRO A 161 13.25 -5.28 -26.68
C PRO A 161 13.14 -4.16 -25.64
N ASN A 162 12.64 -2.99 -26.07
CA ASN A 162 12.40 -1.84 -25.20
C ASN A 162 10.95 -1.78 -24.73
N HIS A 163 10.71 -2.04 -23.44
CA HIS A 163 9.37 -1.92 -22.85
C HIS A 163 9.32 -1.10 -21.55
N TRP A 164 10.46 -0.70 -20.99
CA TRP A 164 10.52 0.06 -19.74
C TRP A 164 10.50 1.57 -19.99
N LYS A 165 9.52 2.27 -19.41
CA LYS A 165 9.33 3.71 -19.57
C LYS A 165 10.47 4.53 -18.95
N CYS A 166 11.06 4.02 -17.87
CA CYS A 166 12.13 4.71 -17.11
C CYS A 166 13.41 4.94 -17.94
N THR A 167 13.55 4.27 -19.08
CA THR A 167 14.75 4.37 -19.93
C THR A 167 14.75 5.59 -20.85
N GLY A 168 13.62 6.28 -21.01
CA GLY A 168 13.47 7.46 -21.88
C GLY A 168 13.66 7.18 -23.38
N ALA A 169 13.76 5.92 -23.80
CA ALA A 169 13.89 5.54 -25.20
C ALA A 169 12.52 5.54 -25.93
N THR A 170 12.55 5.65 -27.27
CA THR A 170 11.38 5.65 -28.16
C THR A 170 10.35 4.58 -27.81
N GLN A 171 9.06 4.93 -28.00
CA GLN A 171 7.83 4.24 -27.59
C GLN A 171 8.03 2.79 -27.09
N PRO A 172 7.72 2.49 -25.80
CA PRO A 172 7.80 1.14 -25.30
C PRO A 172 6.90 0.22 -26.14
N VAL A 173 7.44 -0.94 -26.53
CA VAL A 173 6.65 -1.98 -27.19
C VAL A 173 5.48 -2.33 -26.27
N THR A 174 4.26 -2.19 -26.75
CA THR A 174 3.07 -2.44 -25.94
C THR A 174 3.00 -3.91 -25.53
N ARG A 175 2.34 -4.21 -24.41
CA ARG A 175 2.12 -5.61 -23.98
C ARG A 175 1.34 -6.42 -25.03
N GLU A 176 0.52 -5.77 -25.83
CA GLU A 176 -0.23 -6.42 -26.91
C GLU A 176 0.69 -6.73 -28.10
N GLU A 177 1.58 -5.82 -28.48
CA GLU A 177 2.65 -6.12 -29.44
C GLU A 177 3.59 -7.22 -28.92
N ARG A 178 3.79 -7.33 -27.60
CA ARG A 178 4.54 -8.40 -26.94
C ARG A 178 3.89 -9.77 -27.08
N MET A 179 2.55 -9.84 -27.01
CA MET A 179 1.81 -11.10 -27.11
C MET A 179 1.49 -11.50 -28.55
N ASN A 180 1.50 -10.55 -29.48
CA ASN A 180 1.08 -10.78 -30.87
C ASN A 180 2.23 -11.01 -31.85
N LYS A 181 3.50 -10.78 -31.50
CA LYS A 181 4.58 -10.74 -32.51
C LYS A 181 5.44 -11.99 -32.65
N ASP A 182 5.50 -12.93 -31.71
CA ASP A 182 6.21 -14.21 -31.91
C ASP A 182 5.90 -15.18 -30.76
N GLU A 183 5.16 -16.26 -31.03
CA GLU A 183 5.07 -17.40 -30.08
C GLU A 183 6.47 -18.01 -29.85
N ASP A 184 7.31 -18.03 -30.90
CA ASP A 184 8.68 -18.57 -30.88
C ASP A 184 9.65 -17.74 -30.01
N PHE A 185 9.50 -16.41 -29.96
CA PHE A 185 10.30 -15.54 -29.10
C PHE A 185 10.02 -15.82 -27.62
N TYR A 186 8.76 -16.17 -27.30
CA TYR A 186 8.37 -16.49 -25.93
C TYR A 186 8.91 -17.85 -25.50
N ASP A 187 9.01 -18.81 -26.42
CA ASP A 187 9.60 -20.13 -26.17
C ASP A 187 11.13 -20.05 -26.00
N ASP A 188 11.85 -19.26 -26.81
CA ASP A 188 13.29 -18.99 -26.59
C ASP A 188 13.53 -18.20 -25.29
N TRP A 189 12.63 -17.25 -24.97
CA TRP A 189 12.67 -16.49 -23.71
C TRP A 189 12.39 -17.35 -22.48
N LEU A 190 11.52 -18.37 -22.61
CA LEU A 190 11.26 -19.36 -21.55
C LEU A 190 12.34 -20.44 -21.46
N ALA A 191 12.99 -20.78 -22.58
CA ALA A 191 14.11 -21.71 -22.62
C ALA A 191 15.36 -21.11 -21.94
N ASP A 192 15.56 -19.79 -22.04
CA ASP A 192 16.61 -19.03 -21.35
C ASP A 192 16.12 -18.49 -19.97
N ARG A 193 15.36 -19.30 -19.23
CA ARG A 193 14.84 -18.92 -17.90
C ARG A 193 15.92 -18.65 -16.86
N GLU A 194 17.08 -19.28 -17.01
CA GLU A 194 18.32 -19.05 -16.25
C GLU A 194 19.25 -18.03 -16.94
N GLY A 195 18.74 -17.42 -18.01
CA GLY A 195 19.46 -16.56 -18.91
C GLY A 195 19.90 -15.23 -18.37
N THR A 196 20.97 -14.74 -18.97
CA THR A 196 21.52 -13.40 -18.75
C THR A 196 20.47 -12.30 -19.00
N PHE A 197 19.63 -12.46 -20.03
CA PHE A 197 18.54 -11.52 -20.32
C PHE A 197 17.44 -11.56 -19.26
N CYS A 198 17.03 -12.76 -18.84
CA CYS A 198 16.00 -12.94 -17.81
C CYS A 198 16.38 -12.20 -16.52
N LEU A 199 17.59 -12.42 -16.02
CA LEU A 199 18.10 -11.75 -14.81
C LEU A 199 18.16 -10.23 -14.97
N TRP A 200 18.67 -9.73 -16.09
CA TRP A 200 18.75 -8.29 -16.33
C TRP A 200 17.36 -7.65 -16.48
N SER A 201 16.43 -8.31 -17.17
CA SER A 201 15.06 -7.82 -17.37
C SER A 201 14.30 -7.69 -16.05
N GLN A 202 14.51 -8.63 -15.12
CA GLN A 202 13.95 -8.54 -13.78
C GLN A 202 14.54 -7.36 -13.01
N GLU A 203 15.85 -7.11 -13.08
CA GLU A 203 16.45 -5.91 -12.48
C GLU A 203 15.86 -4.62 -13.09
N MET A 204 15.61 -4.60 -14.40
CA MET A 204 14.94 -3.49 -15.06
C MET A 204 13.48 -3.30 -14.61
N ASP A 205 12.74 -4.38 -14.37
CA ASP A 205 11.40 -4.30 -13.77
C ASP A 205 11.45 -3.66 -12.37
N HIS A 206 12.47 -3.94 -11.57
CA HIS A 206 12.67 -3.31 -10.25
C HIS A 206 13.03 -1.83 -10.38
N TRP A 207 13.85 -1.48 -11.37
CA TRP A 207 14.12 -0.10 -11.73
C TRP A 207 12.81 0.62 -12.06
N GLU A 208 12.05 0.14 -13.03
CA GLU A 208 10.77 0.76 -13.42
C GLU A 208 9.82 0.90 -12.22
N GLN A 209 9.64 -0.15 -11.41
CA GLN A 209 8.82 -0.09 -10.20
C GLN A 209 9.29 0.98 -9.21
N THR A 210 10.60 1.17 -9.04
CA THR A 210 11.15 2.19 -8.14
C THR A 210 10.84 3.62 -8.63
N PHE A 211 10.92 3.85 -9.94
CA PHE A 211 10.59 5.16 -10.53
C PHE A 211 9.07 5.41 -10.58
N GLU A 212 8.26 4.38 -10.85
CA GLU A 212 6.80 4.46 -10.75
C GLU A 212 6.37 4.73 -9.30
N SER A 213 6.98 4.04 -8.33
CA SER A 213 6.77 4.27 -6.89
C SER A 213 7.10 5.72 -6.49
N HIS A 214 8.23 6.26 -6.94
CA HIS A 214 8.60 7.67 -6.71
C HIS A 214 7.52 8.63 -7.24
N SER A 215 7.10 8.41 -8.49
CA SER A 215 6.15 9.29 -9.18
C SER A 215 4.77 9.23 -8.52
N ASN A 216 4.32 8.03 -8.15
CA ASN A 216 3.06 7.81 -7.46
C ASN A 216 3.09 8.44 -6.06
N GLU A 217 4.17 8.24 -5.30
CA GLU A 217 4.32 8.83 -3.97
C GLU A 217 4.30 10.36 -4.03
N MET A 218 4.97 10.96 -5.01
CA MET A 218 4.92 12.41 -5.26
C MET A 218 3.49 12.88 -5.57
N ALA A 219 2.77 12.19 -6.45
CA ALA A 219 1.37 12.49 -6.76
C ALA A 219 0.46 12.38 -5.52
N VAL A 220 0.70 11.39 -4.66
CA VAL A 220 -0.01 11.22 -3.39
C VAL A 220 0.25 12.39 -2.44
N TYR A 221 1.49 12.84 -2.29
CA TYR A 221 1.77 14.02 -1.46
C TYR A 221 1.02 15.26 -1.98
N HIS A 222 0.93 15.44 -3.29
CA HIS A 222 0.13 16.53 -3.88
C HIS A 222 -1.37 16.36 -3.59
N ALA A 223 -1.94 15.16 -3.76
CA ALA A 223 -3.34 14.89 -3.46
C ALA A 223 -3.68 15.08 -1.97
N LEU A 224 -2.71 14.84 -1.08
CA LEU A 224 -2.86 14.95 0.37
C LEU A 224 -2.35 16.29 0.94
N GLU A 225 -2.24 17.35 0.13
CA GLU A 225 -1.73 18.65 0.56
C GLU A 225 -2.39 19.15 1.86
N SER A 226 -3.71 18.98 1.99
CA SER A 226 -4.43 19.41 3.19
C SER A 226 -4.01 18.66 4.47
N LEU A 227 -3.45 17.46 4.37
CA LEU A 227 -3.05 16.66 5.54
C LEU A 227 -1.58 16.88 5.95
N GLN A 228 -0.78 17.52 5.10
CA GLN A 228 0.64 17.72 5.31
C GLN A 228 0.97 18.56 6.56
N GLY A 229 1.97 18.12 7.33
CA GLY A 229 2.38 18.74 8.59
C GLY A 229 1.46 18.45 9.78
N ARG A 230 0.30 17.81 9.54
CA ARG A 230 -0.68 17.46 10.58
C ARG A 230 -0.77 15.97 10.76
N SER A 231 -1.10 15.25 9.70
CA SER A 231 -1.41 13.82 9.74
C SER A 231 -0.50 12.99 8.85
N ILE A 232 0.22 13.64 7.94
CA ILE A 232 1.31 13.09 7.14
C ILE A 232 2.49 14.09 7.16
N PRO A 233 3.72 13.68 6.84
CA PRO A 233 4.85 14.61 6.72
C PRO A 233 4.58 15.69 5.67
N ARG A 234 5.11 16.89 5.88
CA ARG A 234 5.15 17.90 4.82
C ARG A 234 6.15 17.52 3.73
N LEU A 235 5.73 17.61 2.46
CA LEU A 235 6.62 17.56 1.31
C LEU A 235 7.33 18.91 1.19
N ILE A 236 8.63 18.92 1.50
CA ILE A 236 9.49 20.10 1.38
C ILE A 236 9.78 20.37 -0.11
N GLY A 237 10.06 19.30 -0.85
CA GLY A 237 10.32 19.35 -2.28
C GLY A 237 10.75 18.00 -2.84
N SER A 238 11.07 17.98 -4.13
CA SER A 238 11.62 16.82 -4.83
C SER A 238 12.86 17.24 -5.60
N GLY A 239 13.71 16.28 -5.97
CA GLY A 239 14.97 16.62 -6.61
C GLY A 239 15.70 15.43 -7.18
N THR A 240 16.92 15.69 -7.64
CA THR A 240 17.83 14.67 -8.16
C THR A 240 19.17 14.72 -7.45
N TYR A 241 19.70 13.53 -7.17
CA TYR A 241 21.03 13.31 -6.65
C TYR A 241 21.88 12.67 -7.74
N LYS A 242 23.07 13.22 -7.98
CA LYS A 242 24.05 12.65 -8.89
C LYS A 242 25.13 11.93 -8.08
N PRO A 243 24.99 10.61 -7.85
CA PRO A 243 26.01 9.83 -7.15
C PRO A 243 27.34 9.90 -7.92
N PRO A 244 28.49 9.89 -7.23
CA PRO A 244 29.81 9.82 -7.88
C PRO A 244 30.01 8.41 -8.45
N ILE A 245 29.45 8.16 -9.64
CA ILE A 245 29.66 6.92 -10.39
C ILE A 245 30.76 7.16 -11.41
N TYR A 246 31.91 6.52 -11.19
CA TYR A 246 33.01 6.59 -12.14
C TYR A 246 32.74 5.67 -13.35
N GLY A 247 32.95 6.20 -14.56
CA GLY A 247 33.11 5.40 -15.78
C GLY A 247 31.84 5.03 -16.56
N PHE A 248 30.66 5.55 -16.19
CA PHE A 248 29.44 5.30 -16.97
C PHE A 248 28.42 6.44 -16.82
N ASP A 249 28.11 7.12 -17.94
CA ASP A 249 27.23 8.30 -18.00
C ASP A 249 25.90 7.98 -18.71
N ASP A 250 25.19 6.95 -18.24
CA ASP A 250 23.80 6.72 -18.68
C ASP A 250 22.84 7.51 -17.78
N PRO A 251 21.85 8.23 -18.34
CA PRO A 251 20.82 8.94 -17.57
C PRO A 251 20.13 8.10 -16.51
N LEU A 252 19.93 6.80 -16.79
CA LEU A 252 19.33 5.85 -15.86
C LEU A 252 20.16 5.77 -14.58
N LEU A 253 21.48 5.60 -14.70
CA LEU A 253 22.36 5.41 -13.54
C LEU A 253 22.88 6.70 -12.92
N SER A 254 22.99 7.78 -13.70
CA SER A 254 23.64 9.03 -13.28
C SER A 254 22.77 9.93 -12.41
N SER A 255 21.47 9.65 -12.27
CA SER A 255 20.53 10.47 -11.51
C SER A 255 19.58 9.62 -10.67
N VAL A 256 19.54 9.91 -9.37
CA VAL A 256 18.63 9.30 -8.41
C VAL A 256 17.59 10.31 -7.99
N PRO A 257 16.30 10.11 -8.30
CA PRO A 257 15.26 11.00 -7.82
C PRO A 257 15.06 10.83 -6.30
N PHE A 258 14.67 11.91 -5.63
CA PHE A 258 14.41 11.89 -4.20
C PHE A 258 13.27 12.82 -3.79
N LEU A 259 12.67 12.51 -2.63
CA LEU A 259 11.73 13.39 -1.93
C LEU A 259 12.38 13.92 -0.64
N ALA A 260 12.26 15.22 -0.40
CA ALA A 260 12.61 15.85 0.86
C ALA A 260 11.33 16.04 1.70
N LEU A 261 11.28 15.43 2.87
CA LEU A 261 10.11 15.34 3.73
C LEU A 261 10.42 15.89 5.12
N GLU A 262 9.41 16.42 5.79
CA GLU A 262 9.50 16.79 7.21
C GLU A 262 9.97 15.62 8.07
N TYR A 263 10.92 15.90 8.97
CA TYR A 263 11.30 14.96 10.01
C TYR A 263 10.27 14.99 11.14
N ILE A 264 9.78 13.82 11.54
CA ILE A 264 8.77 13.68 12.60
C ILE A 264 9.45 13.12 13.85
N PRO A 265 9.65 13.94 14.91
CA PRO A 265 10.14 13.43 16.18
C PRO A 265 9.04 12.58 16.84
N GLY A 266 9.36 11.33 17.13
CA GLY A 266 8.39 10.37 17.63
C GLY A 266 8.88 8.94 17.63
N ALA A 267 8.02 8.05 18.10
CA ALA A 267 8.22 6.61 18.06
C ALA A 267 7.29 5.97 17.03
N ARG A 268 7.78 4.93 16.33
CA ARG A 268 6.92 4.08 15.48
C ARG A 268 5.93 3.32 16.35
N LEU A 269 4.71 3.14 15.86
CA LEU A 269 3.63 2.50 16.60
C LEU A 269 3.99 1.08 17.04
N ASP A 270 4.74 0.34 16.23
CA ASP A 270 5.22 -1.02 16.53
C ASP A 270 6.28 -1.09 17.65
N HIS A 271 6.83 0.04 18.07
CA HIS A 271 7.80 0.15 19.16
C HIS A 271 7.20 0.66 20.48
N ILE A 272 5.92 1.05 20.48
CA ILE A 272 5.27 1.61 21.66
C ILE A 272 4.63 0.50 22.49
N GLN A 273 4.98 0.44 23.76
CA GLN A 273 4.44 -0.52 24.71
C GLN A 273 3.20 0.03 25.42
N LEU A 274 2.18 -0.83 25.58
CA LEU A 274 1.07 -0.52 26.47
C LEU A 274 1.51 -0.69 27.92
N ALA A 275 1.34 0.35 28.73
CA ALA A 275 1.68 0.31 30.15
C ALA A 275 0.55 0.94 30.97
N ALA A 276 0.22 0.34 32.12
CA ALA A 276 -0.79 0.89 33.03
C ALA A 276 -0.39 2.27 33.57
N THR A 277 0.92 2.49 33.75
CA THR A 277 1.52 3.77 34.15
C THR A 277 2.80 3.98 33.36
N ILE A 278 3.07 5.22 32.97
CA ILE A 278 4.26 5.57 32.17
C ILE A 278 5.47 5.64 33.10
N SER A 279 6.51 4.89 32.75
CA SER A 279 7.81 4.93 33.42
C SER A 279 8.45 6.33 33.24
N PRO A 280 8.95 6.96 34.31
CA PRO A 280 9.69 8.22 34.18
C PRO A 280 11.11 8.01 33.64
N ASN A 281 11.58 6.76 33.52
CA ASN A 281 12.93 6.45 33.06
C ASN A 281 13.02 6.65 31.52
N PRO A 282 13.81 7.61 31.03
CA PRO A 282 13.94 7.88 29.59
C PRO A 282 14.60 6.73 28.81
N SER A 283 15.28 5.79 29.49
CA SER A 283 15.83 4.58 28.88
C SER A 283 14.80 3.46 28.70
N SER A 284 13.59 3.61 29.26
CA SER A 284 12.50 2.66 29.02
C SER A 284 11.99 2.79 27.58
N PRO A 285 11.54 1.70 26.93
CA PRO A 285 10.86 1.81 25.65
C PRO A 285 9.70 2.82 25.71
N PRO A 286 9.37 3.49 24.60
CA PRO A 286 8.21 4.40 24.55
C PRO A 286 6.95 3.69 25.03
N GLN A 287 6.22 4.34 25.95
CA GLN A 287 5.04 3.78 26.58
C GLN A 287 3.81 4.66 26.35
N ILE A 288 2.63 4.02 26.28
CA ILE A 288 1.35 4.69 26.23
C ILE A 288 0.34 3.99 27.14
N THR A 289 -0.53 4.75 27.78
CA THR A 289 -1.60 4.16 28.60
C THR A 289 -2.72 3.60 27.71
N PRO A 290 -3.46 2.56 28.15
CA PRO A 290 -4.57 2.02 27.36
C PRO A 290 -5.63 3.06 26.94
N PRO A 291 -6.05 4.02 27.79
CA PRO A 291 -6.95 5.08 27.35
C PRO A 291 -6.38 5.96 26.24
N ASN A 292 -5.08 6.29 26.30
CA ASN A 292 -4.41 7.11 25.29
C ASN A 292 -4.22 6.32 23.99
N ALA A 293 -3.88 5.03 24.07
CA ALA A 293 -3.79 4.14 22.92
C ALA A 293 -5.11 4.06 22.16
N LYS A 294 -6.23 3.93 22.87
CA LYS A 294 -7.58 3.94 22.26
C LYS A 294 -7.86 5.26 21.54
N ARG A 295 -7.50 6.40 22.13
CA ARG A 295 -7.67 7.73 21.49
C ARG A 295 -6.77 7.88 20.25
N ALA A 296 -5.51 7.47 20.34
CA ALA A 296 -4.58 7.48 19.21
C ALA A 296 -5.06 6.55 18.09
N ALA A 297 -5.59 5.36 18.42
CA ALA A 297 -6.17 4.44 17.46
C ALA A 297 -7.37 5.05 16.71
N HIS A 298 -8.25 5.80 17.38
CA HIS A 298 -9.32 6.54 16.72
C HIS A 298 -8.77 7.62 15.78
N ALA A 299 -7.74 8.35 16.23
CA ALA A 299 -7.09 9.36 15.40
C ALA A 299 -6.44 8.76 14.15
N ILE A 300 -5.82 7.57 14.26
CA ILE A 300 -5.24 6.84 13.11
C ILE A 300 -6.33 6.51 12.09
N ILE A 301 -7.47 5.98 12.54
CA ILE A 301 -8.61 5.67 11.67
C ILE A 301 -9.15 6.94 11.01
N ASP A 302 -9.24 8.05 11.75
CA ASP A 302 -9.70 9.33 11.19
C ASP A 302 -8.76 9.88 10.12
N VAL A 303 -7.44 9.76 10.31
CA VAL A 303 -6.46 10.14 9.28
C VAL A 303 -6.61 9.25 8.04
N ALA A 304 -6.78 7.95 8.23
CA ALA A 304 -6.94 7.03 7.10
C ALA A 304 -8.23 7.29 6.31
N ARG A 305 -9.34 7.60 7.00
CA ARG A 305 -10.57 8.07 6.35
C ARG A 305 -10.30 9.34 5.55
N ALA A 306 -9.56 10.29 6.10
CA ALA A 306 -9.23 11.52 5.38
C ALA A 306 -8.38 11.25 4.13
N ILE A 307 -7.38 10.36 4.21
CA ILE A 307 -6.57 9.93 3.05
C ILE A 307 -7.47 9.29 1.98
N ARG A 308 -8.33 8.35 2.38
CA ARG A 308 -9.29 7.70 1.49
C ARG A 308 -10.24 8.70 0.83
N ASN A 309 -10.81 9.63 1.60
CA ASN A 309 -11.76 10.62 1.10
C ASN A 309 -11.11 11.61 0.11
N LEU A 310 -9.78 11.73 0.12
CA LEU A 310 -9.00 12.48 -0.86
C LEU A 310 -8.60 11.62 -2.09
N GLY A 311 -9.19 10.44 -2.26
CA GLY A 311 -8.98 9.58 -3.42
C GLY A 311 -7.65 8.82 -3.43
N VAL A 312 -6.97 8.72 -2.27
CA VAL A 312 -5.70 8.00 -2.16
C VAL A 312 -5.93 6.60 -1.61
N ASN A 313 -5.44 5.61 -2.33
CA ASN A 313 -5.32 4.24 -1.86
C ASN A 313 -3.89 3.97 -1.39
N ASN A 314 -3.70 3.61 -0.12
CA ASN A 314 -2.42 3.17 0.40
C ASN A 314 -2.54 1.72 0.88
N PRO A 315 -1.95 0.75 0.14
CA PRO A 315 -2.02 -0.65 0.52
C PRO A 315 -1.05 -1.02 1.66
N ASP A 316 -0.13 -0.15 2.06
CA ASP A 316 0.88 -0.43 3.09
C ASP A 316 0.59 0.26 4.44
N PHE A 317 -0.67 0.22 4.87
CA PHE A 317 -0.97 0.54 6.26
C PHE A 317 -0.41 -0.54 7.18
N ALA A 318 0.68 -0.21 7.85
CA ALA A 318 1.32 -1.07 8.83
C ALA A 318 1.74 -0.24 10.05
N ALA A 319 1.82 -0.87 11.22
CA ALA A 319 2.24 -0.17 12.45
C ALA A 319 3.64 0.47 12.31
N ARG A 320 4.54 -0.13 11.53
CA ARG A 320 5.86 0.44 11.22
C ARG A 320 5.80 1.76 10.44
N ASN A 321 4.69 2.05 9.75
CA ASN A 321 4.47 3.24 8.92
C ASN A 321 3.59 4.29 9.64
N ILE A 322 3.44 4.18 10.96
CA ILE A 322 2.71 5.13 11.79
C ILE A 322 3.64 5.61 12.90
N ILE A 323 3.84 6.92 13.00
CA ILE A 323 4.64 7.56 14.06
C ILE A 323 3.69 8.27 15.03
N LEU A 324 3.88 8.06 16.33
CA LEU A 324 3.29 8.92 17.36
C LEU A 324 4.33 9.95 17.80
N ARG A 325 3.94 11.23 17.77
CA ARG A 325 4.84 12.33 18.12
C ARG A 325 5.18 12.30 19.61
N ASP A 326 6.43 12.66 19.95
CA ASP A 326 6.88 12.69 21.34
C ASP A 326 6.06 13.67 22.19
N LEU A 327 5.74 14.84 21.62
CA LEU A 327 5.01 15.91 22.32
C LEU A 327 3.48 15.77 22.24
N ASP A 328 2.96 15.02 21.27
CA ASP A 328 1.52 14.86 21.06
C ASP A 328 1.19 13.49 20.43
N PRO A 329 1.20 12.42 21.23
CA PRO A 329 0.96 11.07 20.74
C PRO A 329 -0.48 10.84 20.24
N LEU A 330 -1.39 11.79 20.48
CA LEU A 330 -2.77 11.72 19.97
C LEU A 330 -2.91 12.27 18.55
N ARG A 331 -1.84 12.83 17.99
CA ARG A 331 -1.75 13.23 16.58
C ARG A 331 -0.78 12.29 15.85
N PRO A 332 -1.26 11.12 15.41
CA PRO A 332 -0.44 10.19 14.65
C PRO A 332 -0.02 10.80 13.31
N VAL A 333 1.11 10.34 12.80
CA VAL A 333 1.60 10.68 11.45
C VAL A 333 1.76 9.40 10.66
N ILE A 334 1.07 9.32 9.53
CA ILE A 334 1.19 8.21 8.58
C ILE A 334 2.30 8.56 7.60
N ILE A 335 3.26 7.67 7.45
CA ILE A 335 4.44 7.81 6.59
C ILE A 335 4.46 6.73 5.52
N ASP A 336 5.43 6.83 4.61
CA ASP A 336 5.68 5.91 3.49
C ASP A 336 4.47 5.70 2.57
N PHE A 337 4.45 6.43 1.46
CA PHE A 337 3.44 6.31 0.41
C PHE A 337 4.02 5.68 -0.86
N GLY A 338 5.13 4.93 -0.75
CA GLY A 338 5.81 4.32 -1.90
C GLY A 338 4.95 3.32 -2.68
N LEU A 339 3.98 2.67 -2.03
CA LEU A 339 3.02 1.78 -2.69
C LEU A 339 1.64 2.42 -2.93
N ALA A 340 1.47 3.67 -2.52
CA ALA A 340 0.18 4.35 -2.63
C ALA A 340 -0.08 4.82 -4.07
N SER A 341 -1.35 5.06 -4.38
CA SER A 341 -1.79 5.56 -5.69
C SER A 341 -3.00 6.47 -5.54
N THR A 342 -3.18 7.39 -6.48
CA THR A 342 -4.32 8.33 -6.56
C THR A 342 -5.44 7.81 -7.45
N ALA A 343 -5.59 6.48 -7.57
CA ALA A 343 -6.53 5.88 -8.51
C ALA A 343 -7.98 6.04 -8.02
N GLU A 344 -8.80 6.75 -8.80
CA GLU A 344 -10.24 6.85 -8.58
C GLU A 344 -10.87 5.45 -8.52
N GLY A 345 -11.69 5.21 -7.49
CA GLY A 345 -12.51 4.00 -7.36
C GLY A 345 -11.84 2.79 -6.68
N LEU A 346 -10.52 2.79 -6.45
CA LEU A 346 -9.89 1.79 -5.59
C LEU A 346 -9.96 2.24 -4.14
N ALA A 347 -11.10 1.98 -3.50
CA ALA A 347 -11.31 2.34 -2.11
C ALA A 347 -10.32 1.59 -1.20
N MET A 348 -9.53 2.34 -0.43
CA MET A 348 -8.75 1.81 0.67
C MET A 348 -9.67 1.05 1.65
N ASN A 349 -9.27 -0.17 2.00
CA ASN A 349 -9.98 -0.96 3.00
C ASN A 349 -9.53 -0.56 4.40
N LEU A 350 -10.33 0.25 5.10
CA LEU A 350 -10.05 0.64 6.49
C LEU A 350 -10.00 -0.55 7.46
N GLN A 351 -10.50 -1.72 7.06
CA GLN A 351 -10.36 -2.95 7.84
C GLN A 351 -8.88 -3.32 8.03
N ASP A 352 -8.00 -3.03 7.07
CA ASP A 352 -6.58 -3.37 7.18
C ASP A 352 -5.93 -2.61 8.34
N ILE A 353 -6.28 -1.34 8.52
CA ILE A 353 -5.82 -0.51 9.64
C ILE A 353 -6.38 -1.02 10.97
N ARG A 354 -7.65 -1.42 10.99
CA ARG A 354 -8.26 -2.02 12.18
C ARG A 354 -7.56 -3.31 12.56
N ASN A 355 -7.20 -4.15 11.59
CA ASN A 355 -6.44 -5.38 11.81
C ASN A 355 -5.05 -5.05 12.40
N VAL A 356 -4.34 -4.07 11.85
CA VAL A 356 -3.06 -3.60 12.39
C VAL A 356 -3.20 -3.17 13.85
N LEU A 357 -4.19 -2.36 14.18
CA LEU A 357 -4.45 -1.87 15.54
C LEU A 357 -4.85 -3.01 16.49
N TYR A 358 -5.61 -3.98 16.00
CA TYR A 358 -5.97 -5.19 16.73
C TYR A 358 -4.75 -6.05 17.06
N ASP A 359 -3.86 -6.24 16.08
CA ASP A 359 -2.67 -7.09 16.22
C ASP A 359 -1.71 -6.55 17.27
N ILE A 360 -1.52 -5.23 17.31
CA ILE A 360 -0.69 -4.56 18.33
C ILE A 360 -1.40 -4.39 19.68
N LYS A 361 -2.62 -4.92 19.84
CA LYS A 361 -3.44 -4.83 21.06
C LYS A 361 -3.90 -3.42 21.44
N TRP A 362 -3.91 -2.50 20.48
CA TRP A 362 -4.51 -1.17 20.62
C TRP A 362 -6.01 -1.17 20.28
N ASN A 363 -6.60 -2.36 20.31
CA ASN A 363 -7.89 -2.69 19.78
C ASN A 363 -8.97 -1.67 20.19
N ILE A 364 -9.72 -1.21 19.19
CA ILE A 364 -11.02 -0.60 19.36
C ILE A 364 -12.02 -1.67 18.93
N PRO A 365 -12.63 -2.42 19.86
CA PRO A 365 -13.73 -3.29 19.51
C PRO A 365 -14.90 -2.40 19.07
N SER A 366 -14.98 -2.03 17.79
CA SER A 366 -16.12 -1.30 17.24
C SER A 366 -17.16 -2.32 16.79
N PRO A 367 -18.43 -2.16 17.17
CA PRO A 367 -19.49 -3.00 16.63
C PRO A 367 -19.78 -2.63 15.17
N TYR A 368 -20.38 -3.55 14.42
CA TYR A 368 -21.02 -3.23 13.14
C TYR A 368 -22.45 -2.77 13.40
N ARG A 369 -22.82 -1.56 12.99
CA ARG A 369 -24.19 -1.02 13.05
C ARG A 369 -25.15 -1.96 12.36
N LEU A 370 -24.84 -2.44 11.15
CA LEU A 370 -25.70 -3.39 10.43
C LEU A 370 -25.95 -4.67 11.23
N GLY A 371 -24.96 -5.16 11.98
CA GLY A 371 -25.13 -6.35 12.83
C GLY A 371 -25.98 -6.10 14.08
N VAL A 372 -26.31 -4.84 14.39
CA VAL A 372 -27.00 -4.45 15.63
C VAL A 372 -28.30 -3.70 15.36
N GLN A 373 -28.44 -3.03 14.22
CA GLN A 373 -29.62 -2.27 13.83
C GLN A 373 -30.47 -2.99 12.79
N THR A 374 -29.92 -4.01 12.12
CA THR A 374 -30.68 -4.80 11.15
C THR A 374 -30.99 -6.17 11.76
N PRO A 375 -32.27 -6.50 11.98
CA PRO A 375 -32.64 -7.81 12.51
C PRO A 375 -32.32 -8.89 11.48
N HIS A 376 -31.91 -10.07 11.94
CA HIS A 376 -31.91 -11.25 11.09
C HIS A 376 -33.35 -11.57 10.68
N PRO A 377 -33.63 -11.93 9.41
CA PRO A 377 -35.00 -12.16 8.94
C PRO A 377 -35.74 -13.23 9.77
N TYR A 378 -35.03 -14.29 10.17
CA TYR A 378 -35.64 -15.42 10.88
C TYR A 378 -35.61 -15.32 12.41
N VAL A 379 -34.54 -14.78 13.00
CA VAL A 379 -34.32 -14.83 14.46
C VAL A 379 -34.25 -13.45 15.11
N GLY A 380 -34.49 -12.38 14.35
CA GLY A 380 -34.45 -11.01 14.84
C GLY A 380 -33.06 -10.66 15.39
N TYR A 381 -33.03 -10.19 16.63
CA TYR A 381 -31.82 -9.78 17.34
C TYR A 381 -31.22 -10.87 18.23
N ALA A 382 -31.68 -12.13 18.11
CA ALA A 382 -31.18 -13.23 18.93
C ALA A 382 -29.63 -13.39 18.95
N PRO A 383 -28.88 -13.21 17.84
CA PRO A 383 -27.41 -13.29 17.87
C PRO A 383 -26.74 -12.23 18.76
N LEU A 384 -27.37 -11.05 18.87
CA LEU A 384 -26.94 -9.93 19.70
C LEU A 384 -27.41 -10.10 21.16
N ASN A 385 -28.65 -10.55 21.36
CA ASN A 385 -29.26 -10.76 22.67
C ASN A 385 -28.71 -12.00 23.40
N GLY A 386 -28.20 -12.99 22.65
CA GLY A 386 -27.83 -14.30 23.17
C GLY A 386 -26.56 -14.30 24.04
N PRO A 387 -26.48 -15.18 25.07
CA PRO A 387 -25.43 -15.23 26.10
C PRO A 387 -24.09 -15.84 25.62
N GLY A 388 -23.69 -15.56 24.38
CA GLY A 388 -22.48 -16.13 23.79
C GLY A 388 -21.21 -15.38 24.21
N SER A 389 -20.69 -15.71 25.40
CA SER A 389 -19.40 -15.28 26.02
C SER A 389 -19.45 -14.05 26.93
N ASP A 390 -18.75 -14.12 28.08
CA ASP A 390 -18.54 -13.01 29.02
C ASP A 390 -17.92 -11.78 28.35
N ARG A 391 -17.10 -12.00 27.31
CA ARG A 391 -16.55 -10.93 26.46
C ARG A 391 -17.63 -10.10 25.75
N LYS A 392 -18.84 -10.64 25.53
CA LYS A 392 -19.97 -9.87 24.97
C LYS A 392 -20.54 -8.89 25.99
N ILE A 393 -20.59 -9.19 27.28
CA ILE A 393 -21.21 -8.27 28.25
C ILE A 393 -20.42 -6.97 28.38
N ASP A 394 -19.09 -7.04 28.41
CA ASP A 394 -18.25 -5.84 28.45
C ASP A 394 -18.38 -5.00 27.18
N ILE A 395 -18.46 -5.65 26.01
CA ILE A 395 -18.69 -4.97 24.72
C ILE A 395 -20.10 -4.37 24.70
N LEU A 396 -21.12 -5.11 25.13
CA LEU A 396 -22.50 -4.65 25.21
C LEU A 396 -22.58 -3.41 26.12
N ASN A 397 -22.06 -3.48 27.34
CA ASN A 397 -22.04 -2.36 28.27
C ASN A 397 -21.20 -1.18 27.78
N ALA A 398 -20.11 -1.41 27.06
CA ALA A 398 -19.27 -0.34 26.53
C ALA A 398 -19.95 0.44 25.41
N TYR A 399 -20.68 -0.23 24.52
CA TYR A 399 -21.16 0.36 23.26
C TYR A 399 -22.67 0.46 23.12
N PHE A 400 -23.41 -0.21 23.98
CA PHE A 400 -24.85 -0.32 23.89
C PHE A 400 -25.50 0.06 25.22
N GLU A 401 -26.72 0.54 25.11
CA GLU A 401 -27.64 0.75 26.21
C GLU A 401 -28.79 -0.23 26.06
N GLU A 402 -29.25 -0.74 27.19
CA GLU A 402 -30.41 -1.62 27.22
C GLU A 402 -31.68 -0.81 26.91
N ILE A 403 -32.54 -1.35 26.07
CA ILE A 403 -33.84 -0.77 25.73
C ILE A 403 -34.95 -1.72 26.18
N ALA A 404 -36.16 -1.17 26.38
CA ALA A 404 -37.32 -1.96 26.76
C ALA A 404 -37.53 -3.12 25.76
N GLN A 405 -37.49 -4.35 26.27
CA GLN A 405 -37.61 -5.54 25.46
C GLN A 405 -38.99 -5.58 24.78
N GLY A 406 -38.99 -5.59 23.45
CA GLY A 406 -40.20 -5.84 22.67
C GLY A 406 -40.63 -7.31 22.72
N PRO A 407 -41.85 -7.64 22.25
CA PRO A 407 -42.34 -9.00 22.24
C PRO A 407 -41.54 -9.88 21.27
N SER A 408 -41.20 -11.10 21.70
CA SER A 408 -40.72 -12.15 20.80
C SER A 408 -41.92 -12.83 20.11
N HIS A 409 -41.73 -13.29 18.87
CA HIS A 409 -42.76 -14.05 18.15
C HIS A 409 -42.15 -15.24 17.40
N ILE A 410 -42.98 -16.20 17.03
CA ILE A 410 -42.55 -17.34 16.22
C ILE A 410 -42.62 -16.91 14.75
N HIS A 411 -41.48 -16.96 14.06
CA HIS A 411 -41.39 -16.78 12.62
C HIS A 411 -41.28 -18.15 11.95
N ILE A 412 -42.12 -18.42 10.96
CA ILE A 412 -42.11 -19.68 10.20
C ILE A 412 -41.53 -19.39 8.83
N ASP A 413 -40.42 -20.04 8.50
CA ASP A 413 -39.85 -20.00 7.16
C ASP A 413 -40.77 -20.74 6.19
N GLU A 414 -41.36 -20.01 5.24
CA GLU A 414 -42.34 -20.55 4.29
C GLU A 414 -41.76 -21.63 3.39
N GLU A 415 -40.46 -21.58 3.08
CA GLU A 415 -39.82 -22.56 2.19
C GLU A 415 -39.52 -23.87 2.90
N THR A 416 -39.09 -23.81 4.16
CA THR A 416 -38.60 -24.98 4.90
C THR A 416 -39.57 -25.49 5.96
N GLY A 417 -40.61 -24.72 6.29
CA GLY A 417 -41.54 -24.98 7.40
C GLY A 417 -40.90 -24.89 8.78
N ARG A 418 -39.64 -24.44 8.88
CA ARG A 418 -38.92 -24.34 10.16
C ARG A 418 -39.43 -23.16 10.97
N GLN A 419 -39.59 -23.38 12.27
CA GLN A 419 -39.97 -22.34 13.21
C GLN A 419 -38.72 -21.75 13.88
N TYR A 420 -38.67 -20.43 13.91
CA TYR A 420 -37.63 -19.64 14.54
C TYR A 420 -38.26 -18.73 15.61
N VAL A 421 -37.57 -18.56 16.74
CA VAL A 421 -37.97 -17.53 17.71
C VAL A 421 -37.33 -16.22 17.26
N TRP A 422 -38.17 -15.31 16.79
CA TRP A 422 -37.75 -13.97 16.45
C TRP A 422 -37.71 -13.11 17.71
N GLU A 423 -36.55 -12.55 18.02
CA GLU A 423 -36.36 -11.70 19.20
C GLU A 423 -36.31 -10.22 18.85
N ALA A 424 -37.07 -9.40 19.60
CA ALA A 424 -36.98 -7.95 19.55
C ALA A 424 -35.61 -7.44 20.07
N PRO A 425 -35.17 -6.25 19.66
CA PRO A 425 -33.88 -5.72 20.12
C PRO A 425 -33.95 -5.42 21.62
N ARG A 426 -32.93 -5.87 22.36
CA ARG A 426 -32.73 -5.49 23.78
C ARG A 426 -31.65 -4.43 23.96
N TRP A 427 -30.87 -4.20 22.91
CA TRP A 427 -29.70 -3.33 22.95
C TRP A 427 -29.80 -2.31 21.82
N ARG A 428 -29.54 -1.04 22.16
CA ARG A 428 -29.36 0.03 21.19
C ARG A 428 -27.95 0.57 21.30
N LEU A 429 -27.34 0.91 20.17
CA LEU A 429 -26.02 1.55 20.16
C LEU A 429 -26.10 2.89 20.92
N LYS A 430 -25.20 3.12 21.87
CA LYS A 430 -25.10 4.41 22.56
C LYS A 430 -24.82 5.53 21.57
N GLU A 431 -25.38 6.70 21.84
CA GLU A 431 -25.12 7.89 21.03
C GLU A 431 -23.62 8.21 20.98
N GLY A 432 -23.12 8.50 19.78
CA GLY A 432 -21.71 8.83 19.54
C GLY A 432 -20.75 7.64 19.47
N VAL A 433 -21.22 6.39 19.60
CA VAL A 433 -20.37 5.21 19.38
C VAL A 433 -20.03 5.06 17.90
N ARG A 434 -18.74 4.98 17.59
CA ARG A 434 -18.22 4.70 16.25
C ARG A 434 -18.35 3.22 15.91
N THR A 435 -18.85 2.94 14.71
CA THR A 435 -19.07 1.57 14.22
C THR A 435 -18.11 1.21 13.07
N CYS A 436 -17.95 -0.08 12.80
CA CYS A 436 -17.07 -0.57 11.73
C CYS A 436 -17.63 -0.32 10.32
N ASP A 437 -18.94 -0.30 10.16
CA ASP A 437 -19.65 -0.03 8.90
C ASP A 437 -19.49 1.41 8.41
N GLU A 438 -19.36 2.40 9.32
CA GLU A 438 -18.96 3.77 8.96
C GLU A 438 -17.64 3.81 8.18
N ASP A 439 -16.80 2.78 8.34
CA ASP A 439 -15.53 2.63 7.65
C ASP A 439 -15.63 1.82 6.35
N VAL A 440 -16.67 1.02 6.17
CA VAL A 440 -16.82 0.08 5.04
C VAL A 440 -17.75 0.64 3.95
N GLU A 441 -18.66 1.57 4.29
CA GLU A 441 -19.69 2.11 3.40
C GLU A 441 -19.15 3.18 2.41
N TRP A 442 -18.26 2.77 1.50
CA TRP A 442 -17.86 3.60 0.36
C TRP A 442 -18.03 2.83 -0.96
N GLY A 443 -18.84 3.37 -1.88
CA GLY A 443 -18.89 2.94 -3.28
C GLY A 443 -19.67 1.67 -3.61
N ARG A 444 -20.24 0.96 -2.62
CA ARG A 444 -21.28 -0.04 -2.87
C ARG A 444 -22.64 0.63 -2.63
N THR A 445 -23.50 0.67 -3.64
CA THR A 445 -24.92 0.95 -3.44
C THR A 445 -25.45 0.03 -2.34
N GLU A 446 -26.36 0.51 -1.49
CA GLU A 446 -26.94 -0.25 -0.37
C GLU A 446 -27.42 -1.66 -0.79
N GLU A 447 -27.81 -1.83 -2.06
CA GLU A 447 -28.24 -3.09 -2.67
C GLU A 447 -27.14 -4.16 -2.79
N ALA A 448 -25.88 -3.78 -3.06
CA ALA A 448 -24.79 -4.75 -3.24
C ALA A 448 -24.32 -5.37 -1.91
N ILE A 449 -24.54 -4.68 -0.79
CA ILE A 449 -24.20 -5.17 0.56
C ILE A 449 -25.33 -6.04 1.13
N ARG A 450 -26.59 -5.76 0.75
CA ARG A 450 -27.77 -6.43 1.30
C ARG A 450 -27.80 -7.94 1.05
N TRP A 451 -27.18 -8.43 -0.02
CA TRP A 451 -27.30 -9.84 -0.44
C TRP A 451 -26.04 -10.69 -0.31
N GLU A 452 -24.83 -10.13 -0.38
CA GLU A 452 -23.59 -10.93 -0.28
C GLU A 452 -23.28 -11.40 1.16
N ARG A 453 -23.77 -10.71 2.20
CA ARG A 453 -23.48 -11.05 3.61
C ARG A 453 -24.51 -11.95 4.29
N ILE A 454 -25.74 -12.06 3.76
CA ILE A 454 -26.76 -12.98 4.30
C ILE A 454 -26.41 -14.45 3.98
N GLY A 455 -25.50 -14.69 3.01
CA GLY A 455 -25.10 -16.02 2.58
C GLY A 455 -23.89 -16.67 3.28
N TYR A 456 -23.24 -16.03 4.25
CA TYR A 456 -22.11 -16.66 4.98
C TYR A 456 -22.53 -17.17 6.37
N PRO A 457 -22.41 -18.48 6.64
CA PRO A 457 -22.63 -19.01 7.97
C PRO A 457 -21.47 -18.56 8.87
N TYR A 458 -21.78 -17.80 9.91
CA TYR A 458 -20.95 -17.78 11.11
C TYR A 458 -20.88 -19.22 11.63
N ARG A 459 -19.79 -19.94 11.34
CA ARG A 459 -19.39 -21.06 12.20
C ARG A 459 -18.91 -20.43 13.50
N MET A 460 -19.79 -20.44 14.50
CA MET A 460 -19.42 -20.28 15.90
C MET A 460 -18.52 -21.42 16.35
#